data_AF-A0A8D8J3T4-F1
#
_entry.id   AF-A0A8D8J3T4-F1
#
_cell.length_a   1.000
_cell.length_b   1.000
_cell.length_c   1.000
_cell.angle_alpha   90.00
_cell.angle_beta   90.00
_cell.angle_gamma   90.00
#
_symmetry.space_group_name_H-M   'P 1'
#
loop_
_entity.id
_entity.type
_entity.pdbx_description
1 polymer ?
#
loop_
_entity_poly.entity_id
_entity_poly.type
_entity_poly.pdbx_seq_one_letter_code
_entity_poly.pdbx_strand_id
1 'polypeptide(L)'
;ERRRNILYLVSNYFSIMGLTQSRQALLDETHLSEEFEVCDNIDLDTMYQEYCSYYQLKFGKAPRIVKKADPQPATAPLLPQRRQSGCKKRTQPKQTLSPRGEPEVDGEAKGLGN
;
A
#
# COMPACT_ATOMS: atom_id res chain seq x y z
N GLU A 1 -14.26 -8.63 27.94
CA GLU A 1 -15.34 -7.95 27.20
C GLU A 1 -14.85 -7.18 25.98
N ARG A 2 -14.09 -6.07 26.10
CA ARG A 2 -13.62 -5.27 24.94
C ARG A 2 -13.04 -6.08 23.77
N ARG A 3 -12.15 -7.04 24.05
CA ARG A 3 -11.55 -7.90 23.02
C ARG A 3 -12.61 -8.70 22.25
N ARG A 4 -13.59 -9.27 22.96
CA ARG A 4 -14.70 -10.02 22.37
C ARG A 4 -15.53 -9.14 21.44
N ASN A 5 -15.86 -7.92 21.87
CA ASN A 5 -16.65 -6.99 21.05
C ASN A 5 -15.90 -6.59 19.76
N ILE A 6 -14.59 -6.38 19.84
CA ILE A 6 -13.75 -6.11 18.65
C ILE A 6 -13.77 -7.30 17.69
N LEU A 7 -13.72 -8.54 18.20
CA LEU A 7 -13.76 -9.72 17.34
C LEU A 7 -15.10 -9.85 16.60
N TYR A 8 -16.23 -9.59 17.25
CA TYR A 8 -17.54 -9.54 16.58
C TYR A 8 -17.59 -8.45 15.51
N LEU A 9 -17.05 -7.25 15.79
CA LEU A 9 -16.92 -6.17 14.80
C LEU A 9 -16.13 -6.60 13.57
N VAL A 10 -14.98 -7.25 13.76
CA VAL A 10 -14.14 -7.73 12.65
C VAL A 10 -14.82 -8.87 11.88
N SER A 11 -15.45 -9.82 12.58
CA SER A 11 -16.21 -10.90 11.96
C SER A 11 -17.35 -10.37 11.08
N ASN A 12 -18.10 -9.38 11.58
CA ASN A 12 -19.15 -8.71 10.81
C ASN A 12 -18.59 -7.99 9.58
N TYR A 13 -17.45 -7.30 9.72
CA TYR A 13 -16.78 -6.64 8.60
C TYR A 13 -16.35 -7.64 7.51
N PHE A 14 -15.82 -8.81 7.88
CA PHE A 14 -15.53 -9.88 6.93
C PHE A 14 -16.80 -10.40 6.24
N SER A 15 -17.92 -10.47 6.94
CA SER A 15 -19.20 -10.85 6.34
C SER A 15 -19.64 -9.85 5.27
N ILE A 16 -19.57 -8.55 5.56
CA ILE A 16 -19.93 -7.47 4.61
C ILE A 16 -19.01 -7.48 3.39
N MET A 17 -17.71 -7.71 3.59
CA MET A 17 -16.75 -7.82 2.48
C MET A 17 -16.85 -9.12 1.67
N GLY A 18 -17.63 -10.11 2.11
CA GLY A 18 -17.70 -11.43 1.47
C GLY A 18 -16.46 -12.31 1.70
N LEU A 19 -15.66 -12.02 2.74
CA LEU A 19 -14.47 -12.77 3.13
C LEU A 19 -14.83 -14.00 3.97
N THR A 20 -15.65 -14.89 3.44
CA THR A 20 -16.26 -16.02 4.17
C THR A 20 -15.22 -16.96 4.79
N GLN A 21 -14.16 -17.29 4.07
CA GLN A 21 -13.12 -18.20 4.56
C GLN A 21 -12.33 -17.59 5.72
N SER A 22 -12.00 -16.30 5.65
CA SER A 22 -11.31 -15.58 6.72
C SER A 22 -12.18 -15.42 7.96
N ARG A 23 -13.48 -15.17 7.75
CA ARG A 23 -14.47 -15.14 8.83
C ARG A 23 -14.55 -16.49 9.55
N GLN A 24 -14.64 -17.59 8.80
CA GLN A 24 -14.73 -18.93 9.40
C GLN A 24 -13.48 -19.26 10.22
N ALA A 25 -12.28 -19.05 9.66
CA ALA A 25 -11.04 -19.27 10.38
C ALA A 25 -10.97 -18.43 11.67
N LEU A 26 -11.43 -17.17 11.64
CA LEU A 26 -11.51 -16.33 12.83
C LEU A 26 -12.45 -16.90 13.89
N LEU A 27 -13.65 -17.37 13.50
CA LEU A 27 -14.61 -17.97 14.43
C LEU A 27 -14.03 -19.24 15.08
N ASP A 28 -13.39 -20.08 14.28
CA ASP A 28 -12.77 -21.33 14.73
C ASP A 28 -11.62 -21.07 15.72
N GLU A 29 -10.75 -20.10 15.43
CA GLU A 29 -9.59 -19.76 16.28
C GLU A 29 -9.98 -19.07 17.59
N THR A 30 -11.07 -18.31 17.58
CA THR A 30 -11.45 -17.47 18.73
C THR A 30 -12.59 -18.05 19.56
N HIS A 31 -13.19 -19.17 19.12
CA HIS A 31 -14.34 -19.81 19.76
C HIS A 31 -15.49 -18.82 20.05
N LEU A 32 -15.75 -17.91 19.11
CA LEU A 32 -16.90 -17.00 19.18
C LEU A 32 -18.20 -17.81 19.06
N SER A 33 -19.16 -17.52 19.92
CA SER A 33 -20.50 -18.11 19.80
C SER A 33 -21.27 -17.37 18.71
N GLU A 34 -21.92 -18.14 17.82
CA GLU A 34 -22.78 -17.59 16.77
C GLU A 34 -24.08 -16.99 17.32
N GLU A 35 -24.38 -17.19 18.61
CA GLU A 35 -25.55 -16.61 19.28
C GLU A 35 -25.46 -15.10 19.48
N PHE A 36 -24.26 -14.52 19.35
CA PHE A 36 -24.06 -13.09 19.52
C PHE A 36 -23.66 -12.45 18.20
N GLU A 37 -24.30 -11.32 17.91
CA GLU A 37 -24.03 -10.50 16.75
C GLU A 37 -23.76 -9.05 17.13
N VAL A 38 -23.23 -8.29 16.17
CA VAL A 38 -23.07 -6.84 16.31
C VAL A 38 -24.43 -6.20 16.14
N CYS A 39 -24.77 -5.22 16.98
CA CYS A 39 -26.03 -4.49 16.86
C CYS A 39 -26.10 -3.70 15.54
N ASP A 40 -27.31 -3.55 14.99
CA ASP A 40 -27.56 -2.86 13.71
C ASP A 40 -27.02 -1.42 13.63
N ASN A 41 -26.93 -0.74 14.77
CA ASN A 41 -26.46 0.63 14.89
C ASN A 41 -24.93 0.75 15.04
N ILE A 42 -24.20 -0.36 14.93
CA ILE A 42 -22.75 -0.42 15.12
C ILE A 42 -22.12 -1.07 13.90
N ASP A 43 -21.24 -0.34 13.21
CA ASP A 43 -20.43 -0.90 12.13
C ASP A 43 -19.02 -0.32 12.14
N LEU A 44 -18.05 -1.11 11.66
CA LEU A 44 -16.64 -0.76 11.71
C LEU A 44 -16.28 0.41 10.77
N ASP A 45 -17.01 0.60 9.68
CA ASP A 45 -16.76 1.65 8.69
C ASP A 45 -17.17 3.03 9.23
N THR A 46 -18.38 3.12 9.80
CA THR A 46 -18.85 4.32 10.51
C THR A 46 -17.94 4.66 11.68
N MET A 47 -17.56 3.69 12.52
CA MET A 47 -16.62 3.91 13.62
C MET A 47 -15.27 4.46 13.13
N TYR A 48 -14.80 3.99 11.98
CA TYR A 48 -13.59 4.51 11.34
C TYR A 48 -13.75 5.96 10.90
N GLN A 49 -14.87 6.31 10.26
CA GLN A 49 -15.17 7.66 9.80
C GLN A 49 -15.31 8.66 10.97
N GLU A 50 -15.99 8.26 12.04
CA GLU A 50 -16.12 9.04 13.27
C GLU A 50 -14.75 9.28 13.90
N TYR A 51 -13.90 8.24 13.97
CA TYR A 51 -12.54 8.38 14.46
C TYR A 51 -11.70 9.33 13.60
N CYS A 52 -11.79 9.25 12.27
CA CYS A 52 -11.13 10.17 11.36
C CYS A 52 -11.58 11.61 11.59
N SER A 53 -12.88 11.83 11.73
CA SER A 53 -13.48 13.15 12.00
C SER A 53 -13.00 13.72 13.33
N TYR A 54 -13.04 12.91 14.40
CA TYR A 54 -12.51 13.28 15.72
C TYR A 54 -11.03 13.63 15.67
N TYR A 55 -10.21 12.82 14.98
CA TYR A 55 -8.78 13.03 14.90
C TYR A 55 -8.45 14.31 14.12
N GLN A 56 -9.17 14.58 13.03
CA GLN A 56 -9.05 15.82 12.27
C GLN A 56 -9.42 17.05 13.12
N LEU A 57 -10.51 16.99 13.88
CA LEU A 57 -10.92 18.09 14.76
C LEU A 57 -9.90 18.35 15.88
N LYS A 58 -9.36 17.27 16.46
CA LYS A 58 -8.45 17.37 17.61
C LYS A 58 -7.02 17.75 17.22
N PHE A 59 -6.52 17.26 16.08
CA PHE A 59 -5.11 17.37 15.70
C PHE A 59 -4.88 18.14 14.40
N GLY A 60 -5.93 18.59 13.73
CA GLY A 60 -5.85 19.38 12.49
C GLY A 60 -5.34 18.58 11.27
N LYS A 61 -5.27 17.26 11.35
CA LYS A 61 -4.76 16.38 10.29
C LYS A 61 -5.47 15.03 10.31
N ALA A 62 -5.46 14.30 9.20
CA ALA A 62 -6.04 12.97 9.11
C ALA A 62 -5.20 11.94 9.91
N PRO A 63 -5.83 10.92 10.52
CA PRO A 63 -5.10 9.86 11.19
C PRO A 63 -4.30 9.01 10.18
N ARG A 64 -3.08 8.64 10.54
CA ARG A 64 -2.28 7.68 9.76
C ARG A 64 -2.60 6.26 10.22
N ILE A 65 -3.54 5.62 9.52
CA ILE A 65 -4.05 4.28 9.89
C ILE A 65 -3.10 3.18 9.45
N VAL A 66 -2.57 3.30 8.23
CA VAL A 66 -1.58 2.38 7.67
C VAL A 66 -0.31 3.17 7.40
N LYS A 67 0.83 2.57 7.75
CA LYS A 67 2.16 3.06 7.35
C LYS A 67 2.85 1.97 6.54
N LYS A 68 3.68 2.37 5.58
CA LYS A 68 4.56 1.44 4.88
C LYS A 68 5.47 0.76 5.91
N ALA A 69 5.54 -0.56 5.87
CA ALA A 69 6.50 -1.30 6.68
C ALA A 69 7.91 -1.00 6.17
N ASP A 70 8.83 -0.64 7.08
CA ASP A 70 10.24 -0.53 6.71
C ASP A 70 10.75 -1.93 6.35
N PRO A 71 11.53 -2.07 5.26
CA PRO A 71 12.15 -3.35 4.95
C PRO A 71 13.08 -3.70 6.11
N GLN A 72 12.67 -4.69 6.91
CA GLN A 72 13.54 -5.27 7.92
C GLN A 72 14.81 -5.73 7.19
N PRO A 73 16.04 -5.40 7.65
CA PRO A 73 17.23 -5.94 7.03
C PRO A 73 17.14 -7.46 7.11
N ALA A 74 16.99 -8.09 5.95
CA ALA A 74 17.00 -9.54 5.86
C ALA A 74 18.30 -10.02 6.52
N THR A 75 18.18 -10.67 7.68
CA THR A 75 19.24 -11.52 8.20
C THR A 75 19.30 -12.76 7.31
N ALA A 76 19.75 -12.57 6.08
CA ALA A 76 20.17 -13.64 5.20
C ALA A 76 21.61 -14.00 5.59
N PRO A 77 21.92 -15.27 5.91
CA PRO A 77 23.30 -15.70 6.07
C PRO A 77 24.04 -15.50 4.75
N LEU A 78 25.23 -14.90 4.84
CA LEU A 78 26.14 -14.68 3.72
C LEU A 78 26.42 -16.00 3.00
N LEU A 79 25.81 -16.21 1.83
CA LEU A 79 26.30 -17.20 0.87
C LEU A 79 27.45 -16.55 0.08
N PRO A 80 28.66 -17.16 0.03
CA PRO A 80 29.78 -16.58 -0.68
C PRO A 80 29.50 -16.54 -2.20
N GLN A 81 29.34 -15.34 -2.76
CA GLN A 81 29.38 -15.16 -4.21
C GLN A 81 30.81 -15.41 -4.70
N ARG A 82 31.00 -16.58 -5.31
CA ARG A 82 32.24 -16.99 -6.00
C ARG A 82 32.52 -16.02 -7.14
N ARG A 83 33.56 -15.19 -6.96
CA ARG A 83 34.09 -14.29 -8.00
C ARG A 83 34.60 -15.11 -9.19
N GLN A 84 33.98 -14.95 -10.36
CA GLN A 84 34.57 -15.40 -11.62
C GLN A 84 35.52 -14.33 -12.15
N SER A 85 36.80 -14.67 -12.15
CA SER A 85 37.89 -13.96 -12.79
C SER A 85 37.85 -14.20 -14.31
N GLY A 86 37.90 -13.13 -15.10
CA GLY A 86 37.93 -13.24 -16.56
C GLY A 86 38.17 -11.89 -17.26
N CYS A 87 39.41 -11.42 -17.22
CA CYS A 87 39.92 -10.24 -17.91
C CYS A 87 39.81 -10.35 -19.45
N LYS A 88 39.18 -9.37 -20.12
CA LYS A 88 39.57 -8.95 -21.49
C LYS A 88 39.45 -7.43 -21.66
N LYS A 89 40.58 -6.83 -22.03
CA LYS A 89 40.88 -5.41 -22.25
C LYS A 89 40.16 -4.86 -23.49
N ARG A 90 39.71 -3.60 -23.48
CA ARG A 90 39.95 -2.65 -24.58
C ARG A 90 39.77 -1.18 -24.19
N THR A 91 40.58 -0.37 -24.85
CA THR A 91 41.04 0.99 -24.62
C THR A 91 40.08 2.11 -25.06
N GLN A 92 40.27 3.27 -24.43
CA GLN A 92 39.71 4.65 -24.53
C GLN A 92 39.56 5.26 -25.97
N PRO A 93 38.91 6.45 -26.22
CA PRO A 93 38.91 7.65 -25.34
C PRO A 93 37.71 8.63 -25.31
N LYS A 94 37.83 9.53 -24.33
CA LYS A 94 37.15 10.82 -24.04
C LYS A 94 36.85 11.69 -25.27
N GLN A 95 35.73 12.42 -25.25
CA GLN A 95 35.67 13.86 -25.60
C GLN A 95 34.58 14.59 -24.80
N THR A 96 34.84 15.87 -24.58
CA THR A 96 34.29 16.81 -23.59
C THR A 96 33.76 18.06 -24.30
N LEU A 97 32.76 18.71 -23.69
CA LEU A 97 32.40 20.15 -23.74
C LEU A 97 31.39 20.65 -24.81
N SER A 98 30.42 21.40 -24.29
CA SER A 98 29.20 22.07 -24.80
C SER A 98 29.45 23.24 -25.78
N PRO A 99 28.52 24.20 -26.07
CA PRO A 99 27.04 24.30 -25.97
C PRO A 99 26.39 24.90 -27.28
N ARG A 100 25.10 25.30 -27.20
CA ARG A 100 24.46 26.47 -27.89
C ARG A 100 23.60 26.21 -29.14
N GLY A 101 22.32 26.63 -29.04
CA GLY A 101 21.58 27.25 -30.15
C GLY A 101 20.22 26.63 -30.49
N GLU A 102 19.13 27.19 -29.96
CA GLU A 102 17.87 27.31 -30.72
C GLU A 102 18.07 28.39 -31.81
N PRO A 103 17.34 28.38 -32.96
CA PRO A 103 15.91 28.70 -33.01
C PRO A 103 15.05 27.92 -34.03
N GLU A 104 13.76 27.78 -33.66
CA GLU A 104 12.49 28.04 -34.37
C GLU A 104 12.25 27.78 -35.89
N VAL A 105 10.93 27.69 -36.20
CA VAL A 105 10.14 27.76 -37.46
C VAL A 105 10.08 26.51 -38.36
N ASP A 106 8.94 26.08 -38.94
CA ASP A 106 7.58 26.61 -39.02
C ASP A 106 6.57 25.47 -39.28
N GLY A 107 5.28 25.76 -39.18
CA GLY A 107 4.18 24.79 -39.19
C GLY A 107 3.78 24.22 -40.54
N GLU A 108 2.96 23.17 -40.48
CA GLU A 108 2.11 22.77 -41.60
C GLU A 108 0.78 22.23 -41.07
N ALA A 109 -0.25 23.08 -41.10
CA ALA A 109 -1.64 22.68 -40.97
C ALA A 109 -2.15 22.25 -42.35
N LYS A 110 -2.65 21.01 -42.47
CA LYS A 110 -3.41 20.55 -43.64
C LYS A 110 -4.91 20.53 -43.30
N GLY A 111 -5.69 21.30 -44.09
CA GLY A 111 -7.14 21.12 -44.27
C GLY A 111 -7.45 19.81 -45.03
N LEU A 112 -8.66 19.46 -45.43
CA LEU A 112 -9.90 20.16 -45.79
C LEU A 112 -11.07 19.16 -45.68
N GLY A 113 -12.28 19.62 -45.40
CA GLY A 113 -13.40 19.56 -46.37
C GLY A 113 -14.42 18.48 -45.95
N ASN A 114 -15.72 18.55 -46.22
CA ASN A 114 -16.61 19.52 -46.86
C ASN A 114 -18.01 19.26 -46.28
#